data_AF-A0AA38UQA9-F1
#
_entry.id   AF-A0AA38UQA9-F1
#
_cell.length_a   1.000
_cell.length_b   1.000
_cell.length_c   1.000
_cell.angle_alpha   90.00
_cell.angle_beta   90.00
_cell.angle_gamma   90.00
#
_symmetry.space_group_name_H-M   'P 1'
#
loop_
_entity.id
_entity.type
_entity.pdbx_description
1 polymer ?
#
loop_
_entity_poly.entity_id
_entity_poly.type
_entity_poly.pdbx_seq_one_letter_code
_entity_poly.pdbx_strand_id
1 'polypeptide(L)'
;MSLNLYQRHRSFEPIMNNTYEDDNGITVYTVHTPFALSPHRTTTISRAFHDLPSSGASSTPVLARRITVAVDEHRVSLSDSYRENRTSDDDDNAADSLLNIAIRDHQRLRDNDHQNSPTASPNNFPSIPPMPRRRTVDHNFIYVAQIDWRIFRSSKIRFGTGLRSGREILVKDLFKKEGWGFWGRNRVFIGDDGEEYRWNFGRTHPQLISNNTSKTLIATFHQERLFSKPNRAYLEILPSGRHMVDEIFVTFVYVERLRKAKERSIRN
;
A
#
# COMPACT_ATOMS: atom_id res chain seq x y z
N MET A 1 -5.88 24.60 4.39
CA MET A 1 -6.77 23.66 3.68
C MET A 1 -6.24 22.25 3.90
N SER A 2 -7.09 21.23 3.98
CA SER A 2 -6.68 19.81 3.98
C SER A 2 -6.25 19.36 2.58
N LEU A 3 -5.69 18.16 2.46
CA LEU A 3 -5.43 17.48 1.20
C LEU A 3 -6.31 16.22 1.17
N ASN A 4 -7.19 16.11 0.18
CA ASN A 4 -8.03 14.92 0.01
C ASN A 4 -7.49 14.04 -1.10
N LEU A 5 -7.42 12.73 -0.85
CA LEU A 5 -6.96 11.73 -1.80
C LEU A 5 -8.10 10.74 -2.08
N TYR A 6 -8.84 10.96 -3.16
CA TYR A 6 -10.03 10.21 -3.56
C TYR A 6 -9.68 8.93 -4.30
N GLN A 7 -10.24 7.81 -3.86
CA GLN A 7 -10.16 6.55 -4.59
C GLN A 7 -10.95 6.64 -5.91
N ARG A 8 -10.28 6.35 -7.04
CA ARG A 8 -10.89 6.40 -8.37
C ARG A 8 -11.68 5.12 -8.70
N HIS A 9 -11.11 3.96 -8.37
CA HIS A 9 -11.64 2.67 -8.80
C HIS A 9 -12.28 1.88 -7.65
N ARG A 10 -13.40 1.22 -7.98
CA ARG A 10 -14.06 0.21 -7.15
C ARG A 10 -13.59 -1.18 -7.59
N SER A 11 -12.34 -1.53 -7.28
CA SER A 11 -11.83 -2.89 -7.48
C SER A 11 -12.20 -3.79 -6.31
N PHE A 12 -12.08 -5.11 -6.46
CA PHE A 12 -12.33 -6.10 -5.40
C PHE A 12 -11.40 -5.90 -4.17
N GLU A 13 -10.23 -5.28 -4.40
CA GLU A 13 -9.29 -4.82 -3.36
C GLU A 13 -8.92 -3.35 -3.60
N PRO A 14 -9.83 -2.40 -3.29
CA PRO A 14 -9.67 -1.00 -3.70
C PRO A 14 -8.56 -0.27 -2.95
N ILE A 15 -7.92 -0.91 -1.98
CA ILE A 15 -6.73 -0.35 -1.30
C ILE A 15 -5.42 -0.81 -1.97
N MET A 16 -5.46 -1.87 -2.78
CA MET A 16 -4.28 -2.55 -3.34
C MET A 16 -4.13 -2.40 -4.86
N ASN A 17 -5.23 -2.11 -5.55
CA ASN A 17 -5.24 -1.74 -6.96
C ASN A 17 -6.15 -0.54 -7.14
N ASN A 18 -5.58 0.65 -7.03
CA ASN A 18 -6.32 1.90 -7.15
C ASN A 18 -5.44 3.09 -7.55
N THR A 19 -6.11 4.14 -8.01
CA THR A 19 -5.54 5.46 -8.26
C THR A 19 -6.20 6.45 -7.31
N TYR A 20 -5.41 7.37 -6.78
CA TYR A 20 -5.84 8.38 -5.82
C TYR A 20 -5.70 9.75 -6.46
N GLU A 21 -6.80 10.49 -6.49
CA GLU A 21 -6.91 11.81 -7.12
C GLU A 21 -7.05 12.91 -6.06
N ASP A 22 -6.53 14.10 -6.32
CA ASP A 22 -6.76 15.28 -5.47
C ASP A 22 -8.15 15.89 -5.71
N ASP A 23 -8.43 17.02 -5.05
CA ASP A 23 -9.68 17.79 -5.21
C ASP A 23 -9.90 18.29 -6.66
N ASN A 24 -8.84 18.37 -7.47
CA ASN A 24 -8.90 18.79 -8.88
C ASN A 24 -9.08 17.61 -9.84
N GLY A 25 -9.18 16.37 -9.33
CA GLY A 25 -9.23 15.15 -10.13
C GLY A 25 -7.88 14.75 -10.71
N ILE A 26 -6.78 15.35 -10.24
CA ILE A 26 -5.43 15.05 -10.69
C ILE A 26 -4.91 13.83 -9.93
N THR A 27 -4.41 12.83 -10.65
CA THR A 27 -3.87 11.60 -10.06
C THR A 27 -2.61 11.89 -9.23
N VAL A 28 -2.66 11.73 -7.91
CA VAL A 28 -1.50 11.92 -7.02
C VAL A 28 -0.76 10.61 -6.79
N TYR A 29 -1.47 9.53 -6.45
CA TYR A 29 -0.86 8.23 -6.18
C TYR A 29 -1.49 7.11 -7.03
N THR A 30 -0.67 6.12 -7.35
CA THR A 30 -1.11 4.84 -7.87
C THR A 30 -0.63 3.74 -6.94
N VAL A 31 -1.53 2.82 -6.63
CA VAL A 31 -1.25 1.63 -5.84
C VAL A 31 -1.54 0.45 -6.73
N HIS A 32 -0.50 -0.34 -7.01
CA HIS A 32 -0.60 -1.48 -7.89
C HIS A 32 -0.12 -2.73 -7.18
N THR A 33 -0.98 -3.74 -7.15
CA THR A 33 -0.60 -5.08 -6.72
C THR A 33 -0.91 -6.00 -7.88
N PRO A 34 0.11 -6.55 -8.57
CA PRO A 34 -0.15 -7.51 -9.62
C PRO A 34 -0.96 -8.67 -9.04
N PHE A 35 -2.00 -9.04 -9.76
CA PHE A 35 -2.79 -10.20 -9.41
C PHE A 35 -1.90 -11.43 -9.61
N ALA A 36 -1.43 -12.02 -8.52
CA ALA A 36 -0.58 -13.20 -8.54
C ALA A 36 -1.18 -14.28 -7.65
N LEU A 37 -1.18 -15.51 -8.15
CA LEU A 37 -1.58 -16.74 -7.46
C LEU A 37 -0.60 -17.13 -6.33
N SER A 38 0.43 -16.33 -6.07
CA SER A 38 1.46 -16.62 -5.09
C SER A 38 1.06 -16.13 -3.68
N PRO A 39 1.46 -16.84 -2.61
CA PRO A 39 1.24 -16.43 -1.22
C PRO A 39 2.01 -15.15 -0.84
N HIS A 40 2.89 -14.68 -1.73
CA HIS A 40 3.64 -13.46 -1.59
C HIS A 40 3.10 -12.43 -2.59
N ARG A 41 2.30 -11.50 -2.09
CA ARG A 41 1.85 -10.36 -2.88
C ARG A 41 2.76 -9.18 -2.58
N THR A 42 3.06 -8.41 -3.61
CA THR A 42 3.84 -7.18 -3.49
C THR A 42 2.97 -6.04 -3.98
N THR A 43 2.77 -5.04 -3.13
CA THR A 43 2.10 -3.80 -3.53
C THR A 43 3.15 -2.74 -3.80
N THR A 44 3.12 -2.15 -4.99
CA THR A 44 3.95 -1.00 -5.35
C THR A 44 3.10 0.26 -5.23
N ILE A 45 3.68 1.29 -4.60
CA ILE A 45 3.09 2.61 -4.43
C ILE A 45 3.97 3.60 -5.19
N SER A 46 3.35 4.33 -6.12
CA SER A 46 4.03 5.34 -6.92
C SER A 46 3.27 6.65 -6.88
N ARG A 47 3.98 7.78 -6.87
CA ARG A 47 3.41 9.13 -6.91
C ARG A 47 3.59 9.72 -8.30
N ALA A 48 2.58 10.37 -8.86
CA ALA A 48 2.72 11.07 -10.12
C ALA A 48 3.58 12.34 -9.95
N PHE A 49 4.44 12.61 -10.93
CA PHE A 49 5.05 13.92 -11.14
C PHE A 49 3.99 14.83 -11.74
N HIS A 50 3.62 15.86 -10.99
CA HIS A 50 2.99 17.04 -11.56
C HIS A 50 4.02 18.14 -11.53
N ASP A 51 4.44 18.61 -12.69
CA ASP A 51 5.20 19.85 -12.78
C ASP A 51 4.30 20.93 -12.17
N LEU A 52 4.74 21.49 -11.03
CA LEU A 52 4.18 22.73 -10.51
C LEU A 52 4.16 23.74 -11.66
N PRO A 53 3.10 24.57 -11.81
CA PRO A 53 3.09 25.59 -12.84
C PRO A 53 4.37 26.43 -12.70
N SER A 54 5.19 26.34 -13.75
CA SER A 54 6.43 27.08 -13.94
C SER A 54 6.17 28.56 -13.66
N SER A 55 6.54 29.01 -12.47
CA SER A 55 6.86 30.42 -12.28
C SER A 55 8.12 30.65 -13.11
N GLY A 56 7.97 31.42 -14.19
CA GLY A 56 8.93 31.51 -15.28
C GLY A 56 10.36 31.71 -14.81
N ALA A 57 11.18 30.68 -15.03
CA ALA A 57 12.62 30.82 -15.16
C ALA A 57 13.11 29.77 -16.15
N SER A 58 13.94 30.25 -17.07
CA SER A 58 14.42 29.58 -18.28
C SER A 58 15.00 28.18 -18.07
N SER A 59 14.62 27.31 -19.00
CA SER A 59 15.18 26.00 -19.34
C SER A 59 16.71 25.86 -19.21
N THR A 60 17.15 24.81 -18.52
CA THR A 60 18.16 23.86 -19.04
C THR A 60 17.90 22.46 -18.47
N PRO A 61 17.91 21.40 -19.30
CA PRO A 61 17.68 20.03 -18.81
C PRO A 61 18.98 19.44 -18.27
N VAL A 62 19.06 19.22 -16.96
CA VAL A 62 20.15 18.42 -16.38
C VAL A 62 19.80 16.94 -16.53
N LEU A 63 20.55 16.31 -17.42
CA LEU A 63 20.59 14.90 -17.76
C LEU A 63 20.39 13.98 -16.54
N ALA A 64 19.34 13.17 -16.57
CA ALA A 64 19.08 12.11 -15.62
C ALA A 64 20.28 11.16 -15.53
N ARG A 65 20.99 11.20 -14.39
CA ARG A 65 22.05 10.22 -14.09
C ARG A 65 21.41 8.85 -13.84
N ARG A 66 21.59 7.99 -14.82
CA ARG A 66 21.42 6.53 -14.78
C ARG A 66 22.22 5.97 -13.59
N ILE A 67 21.53 5.54 -12.53
CA ILE A 67 22.16 4.75 -11.47
C ILE A 67 22.21 3.29 -11.95
N THR A 68 23.33 2.91 -12.55
CA THR A 68 23.77 1.52 -12.63
C THR A 68 24.26 1.10 -11.26
N VAL A 69 23.54 0.17 -10.61
CA VAL A 69 23.98 -0.48 -9.38
C VAL A 69 25.04 -1.50 -9.77
N ALA A 70 26.31 -1.18 -9.48
CA ALA A 70 27.38 -2.17 -9.46
C ALA A 70 27.22 -3.02 -8.20
N VAL A 71 27.20 -4.34 -8.40
CA VAL A 71 27.33 -5.33 -7.33
C VAL A 71 28.78 -5.28 -6.87
N ASP A 72 29.02 -4.82 -5.65
CA ASP A 72 30.32 -4.95 -5.01
C ASP A 72 30.19 -5.95 -3.85
N GLU A 73 30.82 -7.10 -4.06
CA GLU A 73 30.96 -8.17 -3.08
C GLU A 73 32.07 -7.80 -2.09
N HIS A 74 31.71 -7.35 -0.90
CA HIS A 74 32.64 -7.47 0.24
C HIS A 74 31.96 -8.05 1.48
N ARG A 75 32.27 -9.33 1.61
CA ARG A 75 32.07 -10.27 2.71
C ARG A 75 32.63 -9.73 4.03
N VAL A 76 31.77 -9.59 5.04
CA VAL A 76 32.18 -9.55 6.45
C VAL A 76 31.34 -10.57 7.22
N SER A 77 32.02 -11.64 7.64
CA SER A 77 31.52 -12.64 8.57
C SER A 77 31.31 -12.01 9.94
N LEU A 78 30.10 -12.13 10.48
CA LEU A 78 29.87 -12.19 11.92
C LEU A 78 28.87 -13.32 12.19
N SER A 79 29.41 -14.42 12.71
CA SER A 79 28.71 -15.60 13.18
C SER A 79 28.00 -15.36 14.51
N ASP A 80 26.81 -15.92 14.61
CA ASP A 80 26.19 -16.52 15.79
C ASP A 80 26.14 -15.73 17.11
N SER A 81 24.96 -15.20 17.44
CA SER A 81 24.07 -15.89 18.40
C SER A 81 22.79 -15.07 18.62
N TYR A 82 21.67 -15.46 18.01
CA TYR A 82 20.35 -15.01 18.46
C TYR A 82 19.56 -16.20 18.96
N ARG A 83 19.53 -16.26 20.30
CA ARG A 83 18.74 -17.16 21.11
C ARG A 83 17.26 -16.91 20.82
N GLU A 84 16.61 -17.98 20.39
CA GLU A 84 15.18 -18.05 20.07
C GLU A 84 14.35 -17.79 21.34
N ASN A 85 13.89 -16.55 21.53
CA ASN A 85 12.80 -16.27 22.45
C ASN A 85 11.50 -16.23 21.65
N ARG A 86 10.83 -17.39 21.63
CA ARG A 86 9.41 -17.51 21.34
C ARG A 86 8.62 -16.69 22.37
N THR A 87 8.21 -15.49 22.00
CA THR A 87 6.94 -14.96 22.50
C THR A 87 5.88 -15.36 21.48
N SER A 88 5.29 -16.53 21.76
CA SER A 88 3.88 -16.78 21.44
C SER A 88 3.07 -15.57 21.88
N ASP A 89 2.01 -15.28 21.12
CA ASP A 89 0.84 -14.48 21.48
C ASP A 89 0.59 -13.36 20.44
N ASP A 90 -0.35 -13.66 19.52
CA ASP A 90 -1.12 -12.75 18.64
C ASP A 90 -0.68 -12.54 17.18
N ASP A 91 0.43 -13.11 16.69
CA ASP A 91 0.74 -13.06 15.24
C ASP A 91 -0.16 -13.99 14.39
N ASP A 92 -0.76 -15.01 15.01
CA ASP A 92 -1.55 -16.03 14.33
C ASP A 92 -2.84 -15.46 13.72
N ASN A 93 -3.52 -14.54 14.41
CA ASN A 93 -4.84 -14.07 13.96
C ASN A 93 -4.82 -13.17 12.70
N ALA A 94 -3.76 -12.38 12.50
CA ALA A 94 -3.63 -11.53 11.31
C ALA A 94 -3.07 -12.32 10.13
N ALA A 95 -2.12 -13.22 10.39
CA ALA A 95 -1.63 -14.20 9.44
C ALA A 95 -2.77 -15.10 8.94
N ASP A 96 -3.58 -15.65 9.85
CA ASP A 96 -4.75 -16.47 9.55
C ASP A 96 -5.83 -15.69 8.80
N SER A 97 -6.06 -14.42 9.14
CA SER A 97 -7.00 -13.57 8.38
C SER A 97 -6.52 -13.34 6.94
N LEU A 98 -5.23 -13.05 6.75
CA LEU A 98 -4.63 -12.88 5.42
C LEU A 98 -4.55 -14.20 4.64
N LEU A 99 -4.31 -15.31 5.33
CA LEU A 99 -4.31 -16.67 4.77
C LEU A 99 -5.71 -17.09 4.32
N ASN A 100 -6.73 -16.89 5.15
CA ASN A 100 -8.12 -17.17 4.82
C ASN A 100 -8.62 -16.32 3.63
N ILE A 101 -8.14 -15.08 3.50
CA ILE A 101 -8.40 -14.27 2.31
C ILE A 101 -7.71 -14.85 1.09
N ALA A 102 -6.43 -15.23 1.19
CA ALA A 102 -5.72 -15.87 0.09
C ALA A 102 -6.40 -17.18 -0.36
N ILE A 103 -6.90 -17.99 0.57
CA ILE A 103 -7.62 -19.24 0.30
C ILE A 103 -9.01 -18.96 -0.31
N ARG A 104 -9.77 -17.97 0.16
CA ARG A 104 -11.08 -17.63 -0.43
C ARG A 104 -10.96 -17.01 -1.81
N ASP A 105 -9.96 -16.15 -2.03
CA ASP A 105 -9.62 -15.63 -3.34
C ASP A 105 -9.35 -16.80 -4.31
N HIS A 106 -8.62 -17.83 -3.83
CA HIS A 106 -8.36 -19.04 -4.60
C HIS A 106 -9.64 -19.84 -4.93
N GLN A 107 -10.61 -19.93 -4.02
CA GLN A 107 -11.87 -20.65 -4.27
C GLN A 107 -12.79 -19.91 -5.25
N ARG A 108 -12.93 -18.57 -5.11
CA ARG A 108 -13.80 -17.77 -6.01
C ARG A 108 -13.30 -17.72 -7.45
N LEU A 109 -12.00 -17.89 -7.68
CA LEU A 109 -11.44 -18.00 -9.04
C LEU A 109 -11.83 -19.32 -9.72
N ARG A 110 -11.86 -20.44 -8.97
CA ARG A 110 -12.32 -21.73 -9.49
C ARG A 110 -13.77 -21.70 -9.94
N ASP A 111 -14.62 -20.99 -9.21
CA ASP A 111 -16.06 -20.95 -9.50
C ASP A 111 -16.39 -20.07 -10.71
N ASN A 112 -15.59 -19.03 -11.00
CA ASN A 112 -15.79 -18.16 -12.16
C ASN A 112 -15.29 -18.78 -13.49
N ASP A 113 -14.30 -19.67 -13.46
CA ASP A 113 -13.82 -20.36 -14.67
C ASP A 113 -14.75 -21.51 -15.11
N HIS A 114 -15.74 -21.89 -14.29
CA HIS A 114 -16.68 -22.98 -14.59
C HIS A 114 -18.00 -22.56 -15.25
N GLN A 115 -18.18 -21.28 -15.59
CA GLN A 115 -19.41 -20.81 -16.24
C GLN A 115 -19.29 -20.38 -17.71
N ASN A 116 -18.09 -20.40 -18.31
CA ASN A 116 -17.94 -20.08 -19.74
C ASN A 116 -17.01 -21.08 -20.45
N SER A 117 -17.53 -22.25 -20.83
CA SER A 117 -16.92 -23.09 -21.86
C SER A 117 -17.78 -23.06 -23.13
N PRO A 118 -17.34 -22.39 -24.21
CA PRO A 118 -17.84 -22.70 -25.54
C PRO A 118 -17.02 -23.86 -26.12
N THR A 119 -17.72 -24.94 -26.44
CA THR A 119 -17.26 -26.02 -27.32
C THR A 119 -16.90 -25.44 -28.69
N ALA A 120 -15.65 -25.54 -29.13
CA ALA A 120 -15.26 -25.25 -30.52
C ALA A 120 -14.18 -26.23 -31.01
N SER A 121 -14.46 -26.81 -32.18
CA SER A 121 -13.63 -27.74 -32.94
C SER A 121 -12.31 -27.11 -33.46
N PRO A 122 -11.29 -27.93 -33.77
CA PRO A 122 -10.01 -27.45 -34.28
C PRO A 122 -10.08 -27.28 -35.80
N ASN A 123 -9.67 -26.10 -36.30
CA ASN A 123 -9.08 -25.82 -37.62
C ASN A 123 -9.56 -24.47 -38.19
N ASN A 124 -8.87 -23.38 -37.80
CA ASN A 124 -8.62 -22.22 -38.65
C ASN A 124 -7.72 -21.24 -37.88
N PHE A 125 -6.46 -21.08 -38.30
CA PHE A 125 -5.58 -20.01 -37.82
C PHE A 125 -5.67 -18.82 -38.79
N PRO A 126 -6.28 -17.68 -38.41
CA PRO A 126 -6.01 -16.42 -39.08
C PRO A 126 -4.78 -15.74 -38.47
N SER A 127 -4.00 -15.12 -39.34
CA SER A 127 -2.75 -14.40 -39.08
C SER A 127 -2.85 -13.47 -37.86
N ILE A 128 -1.91 -13.65 -36.92
CA ILE A 128 -1.77 -12.86 -35.71
C ILE A 128 -1.54 -11.38 -36.08
N PRO A 129 -2.44 -10.44 -35.73
CA PRO A 129 -2.14 -9.02 -35.88
C PRO A 129 -0.97 -8.65 -34.94
N PRO A 130 -0.08 -7.73 -35.35
CA PRO A 130 1.06 -7.35 -34.53
C PRO A 130 0.56 -6.85 -33.17
N MET A 131 1.10 -7.44 -32.10
CA MET A 131 0.79 -7.06 -30.73
C MET A 131 0.83 -5.54 -30.56
N PRO A 132 -0.15 -4.93 -29.87
CA PRO A 132 -0.03 -3.54 -29.47
C PRO A 132 1.26 -3.39 -28.66
N ARG A 133 2.13 -2.52 -29.16
CA ARG A 133 3.40 -2.13 -28.55
C ARG A 133 3.23 -2.00 -27.04
N ARG A 134 4.03 -2.79 -26.33
CA ARG A 134 4.46 -2.63 -24.94
C ARG A 134 4.26 -1.18 -24.50
N ARG A 135 3.29 -0.94 -23.60
CA ARG A 135 3.05 0.38 -23.01
C ARG A 135 4.39 0.92 -22.51
N THR A 136 4.72 2.10 -22.99
CA THR A 136 5.84 2.91 -22.53
C THR A 136 5.85 2.91 -21.01
N VAL A 137 7.02 2.68 -20.41
CA VAL A 137 7.23 2.96 -18.98
C VAL A 137 6.96 4.47 -18.84
N ASP A 138 5.83 4.83 -18.26
CA ASP A 138 5.45 6.23 -18.07
C ASP A 138 6.47 6.85 -17.11
N HIS A 139 7.31 7.75 -17.62
CA HIS A 139 8.36 8.43 -16.86
C HIS A 139 7.80 9.45 -15.84
N ASN A 140 6.47 9.48 -15.66
CA ASN A 140 5.77 10.46 -14.85
C ASN A 140 5.47 9.94 -13.44
N PHE A 141 6.05 8.82 -13.01
CA PHE A 141 5.80 8.27 -11.68
C PHE A 141 7.10 8.08 -10.89
N ILE A 142 7.10 8.60 -9.66
CA ILE A 142 8.13 8.39 -8.65
C ILE A 142 7.77 7.16 -7.84
N TYR A 143 8.73 6.26 -7.67
CA TYR A 143 8.62 5.16 -6.73
C TYR A 143 8.60 5.68 -5.27
N VAL A 144 7.51 5.43 -4.54
CA VAL A 144 7.34 5.89 -3.15
C VAL A 144 7.60 4.76 -2.17
N ALA A 145 7.02 3.58 -2.39
CA ALA A 145 7.26 2.43 -1.54
C ALA A 145 6.85 1.11 -2.19
N GLN A 146 7.32 0.02 -1.61
CA GLN A 146 6.86 -1.33 -1.88
C GLN A 146 6.52 -2.02 -0.56
N ILE A 147 5.37 -2.69 -0.52
CA ILE A 147 4.94 -3.50 0.62
C ILE A 147 4.91 -4.95 0.17
N ASP A 148 5.80 -5.76 0.75
CA ASP A 148 5.81 -7.20 0.55
C ASP A 148 5.00 -7.87 1.66
N TRP A 149 3.87 -8.41 1.24
CA TRP A 149 2.90 -9.02 2.14
C TRP A 149 3.27 -10.49 2.35
N ARG A 150 3.56 -10.82 3.60
CA ARG A 150 3.98 -12.17 4.00
C ARG A 150 2.94 -12.75 4.95
N ILE A 151 2.56 -14.00 4.70
CA ILE A 151 1.52 -14.70 5.46
C ILE A 151 2.11 -15.32 6.73
N PHE A 152 3.26 -16.00 6.62
CA PHE A 152 3.91 -16.71 7.74
C PHE A 152 5.12 -15.97 8.33
N ARG A 153 5.36 -14.72 7.90
CA ARG A 153 6.47 -13.88 8.38
C ARG A 153 6.00 -12.44 8.45
N SER A 154 6.71 -11.61 9.22
CA SER A 154 6.44 -10.17 9.22
C SER A 154 6.56 -9.62 7.79
N SER A 155 5.53 -8.89 7.35
CA SER A 155 5.55 -8.13 6.10
C SER A 155 6.73 -7.16 6.08
N LYS A 156 7.16 -6.76 4.89
CA LYS A 156 8.28 -5.84 4.71
C LYS A 156 7.83 -4.61 3.95
N ILE A 157 8.40 -3.46 4.29
CA ILE A 157 8.17 -2.21 3.59
C ILE A 157 9.53 -1.68 3.13
N ARG A 158 9.62 -1.33 1.85
CA ARG A 158 10.78 -0.68 1.25
C ARG A 158 10.39 0.72 0.82
N PHE A 159 10.92 1.74 1.51
CA PHE A 159 10.64 3.13 1.15
C PHE A 159 11.52 3.57 -0.02
N GLY A 160 10.94 4.32 -0.95
CA GLY A 160 11.60 4.96 -2.08
C GLY A 160 11.96 6.42 -1.81
N THR A 161 11.25 7.07 -0.90
CA THR A 161 11.46 8.47 -0.49
C THR A 161 11.67 8.58 1.03
N GLY A 162 12.06 9.76 1.51
CA GLY A 162 12.24 10.04 2.94
C GLY A 162 13.55 9.54 3.53
N LEU A 163 13.69 9.66 4.86
CA LEU A 163 14.88 9.26 5.63
C LEU A 163 15.11 7.74 5.59
N ARG A 164 14.06 6.97 5.29
CA ARG A 164 14.10 5.51 5.19
C ARG A 164 14.30 5.00 3.76
N SER A 165 14.53 5.89 2.79
CA SER A 165 14.70 5.54 1.38
C SER A 165 15.80 4.48 1.18
N GLY A 166 15.52 3.49 0.33
CA GLY A 166 16.43 2.41 -0.02
C GLY A 166 16.54 1.30 1.02
N ARG A 167 16.00 1.49 2.23
CA ARG A 167 16.02 0.48 3.31
C ARG A 167 14.80 -0.42 3.25
N GLU A 168 15.02 -1.69 3.51
CA GLU A 168 13.97 -2.66 3.77
C GLU A 168 13.74 -2.75 5.28
N ILE A 169 12.51 -2.45 5.71
CA ILE A 169 12.13 -2.42 7.12
C ILE A 169 11.05 -3.47 7.33
N LEU A 170 11.21 -4.30 8.35
CA LEU A 170 10.16 -5.23 8.75
C LEU A 170 9.03 -4.43 9.40
N VAL A 171 7.80 -4.78 9.08
CA VAL A 171 6.61 -4.12 9.63
C VAL A 171 6.59 -4.14 11.16
N LYS A 172 7.11 -5.21 11.78
CA LYS A 172 7.23 -5.31 13.25
C LYS A 172 8.21 -4.30 13.85
N ASP A 173 9.20 -3.84 13.07
CA ASP A 173 10.20 -2.87 13.50
C ASP A 173 9.72 -1.45 13.17
N LEU A 174 8.94 -1.28 12.10
CA LEU A 174 8.29 0.00 11.77
C LEU A 174 7.14 0.34 12.73
N PHE A 175 6.30 -0.65 13.02
CA PHE A 175 5.10 -0.46 13.85
C PHE A 175 5.21 -1.15 15.19
N LYS A 176 5.22 -0.33 16.24
CA LYS A 176 4.93 -0.79 17.59
C LYS A 176 3.43 -1.04 17.72
N LYS A 177 3.05 -2.20 18.27
CA LYS A 177 1.66 -2.52 18.60
C LYS A 177 1.34 -1.89 19.96
N GLU A 178 0.32 -1.04 20.04
CA GLU A 178 -0.06 -0.39 21.31
C GLU A 178 -1.57 -0.29 21.51
N GLY A 179 -2.00 -0.42 22.77
CA GLY A 179 -3.41 -0.33 23.16
C GLY A 179 -4.26 -1.42 22.53
N TRP A 180 -5.58 -1.25 22.65
CA TRP A 180 -6.56 -2.16 22.06
C TRP A 180 -7.62 -1.36 21.30
N GLY A 181 -7.94 -1.82 20.09
CA GLY A 181 -8.99 -1.27 19.24
C GLY A 181 -9.92 -2.37 18.75
N PHE A 182 -11.00 -1.97 18.08
CA PHE A 182 -12.03 -2.91 17.62
C PHE A 182 -11.50 -3.98 16.66
N TRP A 183 -10.50 -3.62 15.85
CA TRP A 183 -9.85 -4.51 14.88
C TRP A 183 -8.46 -5.01 15.36
N GLY A 184 -8.21 -4.96 16.67
CA GLY A 184 -6.94 -5.34 17.31
C GLY A 184 -6.12 -4.15 17.83
N ARG A 185 -4.88 -4.41 18.25
CA ARG A 185 -3.97 -3.38 18.81
C ARG A 185 -3.69 -2.30 17.77
N ASN A 186 -3.62 -1.03 18.17
CA ASN A 186 -3.30 0.07 17.25
C ASN A 186 -1.86 -0.05 16.72
N ARG A 187 -1.55 0.69 15.65
CA ARG A 187 -0.20 0.73 15.05
C ARG A 187 0.43 2.08 15.33
N VAL A 188 1.56 2.08 16.01
CA VAL A 188 2.33 3.27 16.36
C VAL A 188 3.63 3.26 15.59
N PHE A 189 4.02 4.38 14.98
CA PHE A 189 5.30 4.52 14.28
C PHE A 189 5.90 5.90 14.57
N ILE A 190 7.20 6.03 14.36
CA ILE A 190 7.92 7.31 14.41
C ILE A 190 7.98 7.86 13.00
N GLY A 191 7.52 9.09 12.79
CA GLY A 191 7.63 9.76 11.49
C GLY A 191 9.06 10.13 11.14
N ASP A 192 9.28 10.51 9.89
CA ASP A 192 10.56 11.05 9.43
C ASP A 192 10.94 12.38 10.14
N ASP A 193 9.97 13.06 10.74
CA ASP A 193 10.18 14.24 11.58
C ASP A 193 10.59 13.90 13.04
N GLY A 194 10.68 12.62 13.39
CA GLY A 194 11.04 12.16 14.73
C GLY A 194 9.87 12.12 15.72
N GLU A 195 8.66 12.50 15.31
CA GLU A 195 7.48 12.49 16.16
C GLU A 195 6.78 11.13 16.14
N GLU A 196 6.11 10.77 17.24
CA GLU A 196 5.37 9.51 17.32
C GLU A 196 3.91 9.69 16.86
N TYR A 197 3.44 8.77 16.03
CA TYR A 197 2.10 8.77 15.48
C TYR A 197 1.39 7.44 15.69
N ARG A 198 0.08 7.50 15.89
CA ARG A 198 -0.78 6.33 16.13
C ARG A 198 -1.90 6.24 15.12
N TRP A 199 -1.94 5.12 14.40
CA TRP A 199 -3.09 4.70 13.63
C TRP A 199 -4.10 3.98 14.54
N ASN A 200 -5.24 4.63 14.76
CA ASN A 200 -6.42 4.04 15.36
C ASN A 200 -7.26 3.41 14.25
N PHE A 201 -7.51 2.11 14.30
CA PHE A 201 -8.32 1.45 13.27
C PHE A 201 -9.80 1.86 13.27
N GLY A 202 -10.28 2.42 14.38
CA GLY A 202 -11.68 2.79 14.59
C GLY A 202 -12.64 1.60 14.48
N ARG A 203 -13.95 1.83 14.59
CA ARG A 203 -14.95 0.82 14.18
C ARG A 203 -15.19 0.88 12.68
N THR A 204 -15.31 2.09 12.16
CA THR A 204 -15.71 2.38 10.78
C THR A 204 -14.53 2.78 9.90
N HIS A 205 -13.61 3.62 10.37
CA HIS A 205 -12.51 4.11 9.54
C HIS A 205 -11.20 4.35 10.32
N PRO A 206 -10.03 4.14 9.68
CA PRO A 206 -8.75 4.51 10.25
C PRO A 206 -8.58 6.01 10.47
N GLN A 207 -7.90 6.36 11.57
CA GLN A 207 -7.50 7.72 11.90
C GLN A 207 -6.05 7.72 12.36
N LEU A 208 -5.28 8.70 11.90
CA LEU A 208 -3.91 8.96 12.34
C LEU A 208 -3.92 10.15 13.30
N ILE A 209 -3.41 9.94 14.50
CA ILE A 209 -3.23 10.99 15.50
C ILE A 209 -1.75 11.11 15.85
N SER A 210 -1.30 12.31 16.17
CA SER A 210 -0.03 12.48 16.89
C SER A 210 -0.16 11.85 18.27
N ASN A 211 0.88 11.15 18.73
CA ASN A 211 0.91 10.51 20.04
C ASN A 211 1.42 11.46 21.14
N ASN A 212 1.56 12.75 20.84
CA ASN A 212 1.87 13.78 21.81
C ASN A 212 0.68 14.08 22.74
N THR A 213 0.91 14.95 23.73
CA THR A 213 -0.12 15.32 24.73
C THR A 213 -1.40 15.87 24.10
N SER A 214 -1.32 16.55 22.95
CA SER A 214 -2.49 17.16 22.29
C SER A 214 -3.31 16.17 21.46
N LYS A 215 -2.81 14.95 21.19
CA LYS A 215 -3.49 13.92 20.38
C LYS A 215 -4.06 14.45 19.07
N THR A 216 -3.31 15.33 18.43
CA THR A 216 -3.78 16.10 17.27
C THR A 216 -4.11 15.15 16.11
N LEU A 217 -5.27 15.32 15.49
CA LEU A 217 -5.64 14.58 14.29
C LEU A 217 -4.74 15.00 13.13
N ILE A 218 -4.19 14.02 12.42
CA ILE A 218 -3.25 14.21 11.31
C ILE A 218 -3.89 13.77 9.99
N ALA A 219 -4.55 12.61 10.00
CA ALA A 219 -5.25 12.11 8.84
C ALA A 219 -6.47 11.27 9.27
N THR A 220 -7.47 11.21 8.40
CA THR A 220 -8.64 10.36 8.59
C THR A 220 -9.09 9.78 7.26
N PHE A 221 -9.44 8.50 7.24
CA PHE A 221 -10.04 7.90 6.06
C PHE A 221 -11.56 8.03 6.14
N HIS A 222 -12.19 8.39 5.03
CA HIS A 222 -13.64 8.46 4.91
C HIS A 222 -14.09 7.37 3.94
N GLN A 223 -14.83 6.39 4.45
CA GLN A 223 -15.37 5.31 3.63
C GLN A 223 -16.67 5.71 2.94
N GLU A 224 -16.95 5.09 1.78
CA GLU A 224 -18.26 5.19 1.15
C GLU A 224 -19.32 4.58 2.08
N ARG A 225 -20.43 5.30 2.27
CA ARG A 225 -21.59 4.75 2.97
C ARG A 225 -22.47 4.04 1.95
N LEU A 226 -22.73 2.75 2.17
CA LEU A 226 -23.59 1.91 1.31
C LEU A 226 -25.02 2.43 1.14
N PHE A 227 -25.48 3.34 2.02
CA PHE A 227 -26.86 3.89 2.04
C PHE A 227 -26.92 5.41 1.89
N SER A 228 -25.83 6.07 1.50
CA SER A 228 -25.82 7.51 1.23
C SER A 228 -25.47 7.78 -0.23
N LYS A 229 -25.54 9.05 -0.66
CA LYS A 229 -25.11 9.48 -1.99
C LYS A 229 -23.74 8.88 -2.32
N PRO A 230 -23.45 8.52 -3.58
CA PRO A 230 -22.21 7.85 -3.98
C PRO A 230 -21.01 8.81 -3.80
N ASN A 231 -20.54 8.95 -2.57
CA ASN A 231 -19.31 9.65 -2.25
C ASN A 231 -18.17 8.66 -2.34
N ARG A 232 -17.16 8.99 -3.14
CA ARG A 232 -15.93 8.19 -3.27
C ARG A 232 -15.24 8.12 -1.92
N ALA A 233 -14.65 6.97 -1.58
CA ALA A 233 -13.84 6.88 -0.38
C ALA A 233 -12.57 7.72 -0.56
N TYR A 234 -12.13 8.41 0.49
CA TYR A 234 -10.96 9.28 0.40
C TYR A 234 -10.18 9.36 1.70
N LEU A 235 -8.87 9.56 1.58
CA LEU A 235 -8.01 9.87 2.71
C LEU A 235 -7.88 11.39 2.81
N GLU A 236 -8.29 11.95 3.94
CA GLU A 236 -8.10 13.35 4.27
C GLU A 236 -6.83 13.51 5.11
N ILE A 237 -5.91 14.35 4.66
CA ILE A 237 -4.68 14.71 5.38
C ILE A 237 -4.80 16.17 5.81
N LEU A 238 -4.76 16.41 7.11
CA LEU A 238 -4.86 17.73 7.70
C LEU A 238 -3.54 18.51 7.50
N PRO A 239 -3.56 19.86 7.61
CA PRO A 239 -2.37 20.68 7.44
C PRO A 239 -1.16 20.21 8.27
N SER A 240 -1.42 19.72 9.48
CA SER A 240 -0.44 19.18 10.42
C SER A 240 0.28 17.92 9.95
N GLY A 241 -0.21 17.22 8.91
CA GLY A 241 0.43 16.03 8.34
C GLY A 241 1.04 16.24 6.95
N ARG A 242 0.96 17.46 6.40
CA ARG A 242 1.36 17.73 5.01
C ARG A 242 2.86 17.59 4.76
N HIS A 243 3.70 17.63 5.79
CA HIS A 243 5.14 17.43 5.67
C HIS A 243 5.54 15.96 5.45
N MET A 244 4.64 15.01 5.70
CA MET A 244 4.90 13.56 5.64
C MET A 244 3.85 12.81 4.82
N VAL A 245 3.26 13.43 3.79
CA VAL A 245 2.16 12.86 2.99
C VAL A 245 2.48 11.47 2.45
N ASP A 246 3.68 11.28 1.90
CA ASP A 246 4.11 9.98 1.36
C ASP A 246 4.10 8.90 2.46
N GLU A 247 4.63 9.20 3.64
CA GLU A 247 4.69 8.28 4.77
C GLU A 247 3.30 7.96 5.33
N ILE A 248 2.44 8.97 5.47
CA ILE A 248 1.03 8.79 5.84
C ILE A 248 0.35 7.87 4.84
N PHE A 249 0.56 8.08 3.54
CA PHE A 249 -0.10 7.31 2.50
C PHE A 249 0.36 5.84 2.49
N VAL A 250 1.67 5.60 2.61
CA VAL A 250 2.23 4.23 2.69
C VAL A 250 1.72 3.48 3.91
N THR A 251 1.77 4.12 5.08
CA THR A 251 1.30 3.51 6.35
C THR A 251 -0.22 3.31 6.35
N PHE A 252 -0.98 4.21 5.72
CA PHE A 252 -2.42 4.06 5.50
C PHE A 252 -2.75 2.82 4.66
N VAL A 253 -2.09 2.63 3.50
CA VAL A 253 -2.30 1.44 2.65
C VAL A 253 -2.07 0.16 3.45
N TYR A 254 -1.04 0.14 4.31
CA TYR A 254 -0.77 -0.97 5.20
C TYR A 254 -1.93 -1.23 6.20
N VAL A 255 -2.31 -0.18 6.93
CA VAL A 255 -3.31 -0.22 8.02
C VAL A 255 -4.72 -0.56 7.50
N GLU A 256 -5.16 0.04 6.40
CA GLU A 256 -6.51 -0.19 5.86
C GLU A 256 -6.65 -1.61 5.29
N ARG A 257 -5.60 -2.16 4.68
CA ARG A 257 -5.61 -3.58 4.27
C ARG A 257 -5.78 -4.49 5.48
N LEU A 258 -5.02 -4.25 6.55
CA LEU A 258 -5.10 -5.08 7.76
C LEU A 258 -6.50 -5.01 8.38
N ARG A 259 -7.11 -3.82 8.45
CA ARG A 259 -8.48 -3.61 8.94
C ARG A 259 -9.49 -4.39 8.10
N LYS A 260 -9.45 -4.25 6.77
CA LYS A 260 -10.33 -4.99 5.84
C LYS A 260 -10.15 -6.49 5.95
N ALA A 261 -8.91 -6.94 6.17
CA ALA A 261 -8.64 -8.36 6.32
C ALA A 261 -9.33 -8.94 7.57
N LYS A 262 -9.23 -8.22 8.71
CA LYS A 262 -9.90 -8.61 9.95
C LYS A 262 -11.43 -8.50 9.85
N GLU A 263 -11.94 -7.49 9.15
CA GLU A 263 -13.39 -7.37 8.90
C GLU A 263 -13.95 -8.57 8.11
N ARG A 264 -13.23 -9.01 7.08
CA ARG A 264 -13.60 -10.19 6.27
C ARG A 264 -13.52 -11.52 7.04
N SER A 265 -12.65 -11.60 8.06
CA SER A 265 -12.53 -12.79 8.89
C SER A 265 -13.63 -12.90 9.96
N ILE A 266 -14.26 -11.78 10.34
CA ILE A 266 -15.34 -11.75 11.35
C ILE A 266 -16.72 -11.91 10.70
N ARG A 267 -16.91 -11.45 9.46
CA ARG A 267 -18.19 -11.55 8.74
C ARG A 267 -18.52 -12.96 8.20
N ASN A 268 -17.60 -13.90 8.34
CA ASN A 268 -17.70 -15.27 7.81
C ASN A 268 -17.47 -16.26 8.94
#